data_AF-A0A2W7AV40-F1
#
_entry.id   AF-A0A2W7AV40-F1
#
_cell.length_a   1.000
_cell.length_b   1.000
_cell.length_c   1.000
_cell.angle_alpha   90.00
_cell.angle_beta   90.00
_cell.angle_gamma   90.00
#
_symmetry.space_group_name_H-M   'P 1'
#
loop_
_entity.id
_entity.type
_entity.pdbx_description
1 polymer ?
#
loop_
_entity_poly.entity_id
_entity_poly.type
_entity_poly.pdbx_seq_one_letter_code
_entity_poly.pdbx_strand_id
1 'polypeptide(L)'
;MTRRSKYTPELAKKIFDTIAQTGSDRAGYEVAGISGETFYQWIKKNPEFSEGISKARTEYQDICPEALVRQANKSFADYLYGRVEISIATMQRKHNADGSTESKETIRKIRPGVARWAIERVLGKPMDILEAAKTFAAAGIIPHHLVQVTADEIRAARERITEAYSGTLPDGDIRRVRPGLSEETAAAIRAHILGIESADSAALSGEMGRRHEPHQVDGEVTADRD
;
A
#
# COMPACT_ATOMS: atom_id res chain seq x y z
N MET A 1 -25.47 19.19 -14.08
CA MET A 1 -24.89 18.62 -15.32
C MET A 1 -24.13 17.35 -14.98
N THR A 2 -24.67 16.19 -15.34
CA THR A 2 -23.97 14.91 -15.18
C THR A 2 -22.75 14.91 -16.12
N ARG A 3 -21.53 14.93 -15.56
CA ARG A 3 -20.30 14.73 -16.34
C ARG A 3 -20.41 13.35 -17.00
N ARG A 4 -20.39 13.30 -18.35
CA ARG A 4 -20.26 12.03 -19.08
C ARG A 4 -19.02 11.31 -18.57
N SER A 5 -19.17 10.03 -18.20
CA SER A 5 -18.03 9.22 -17.82
C SER A 5 -17.10 9.10 -19.02
N LYS A 6 -15.79 9.20 -18.79
CA LYS A 6 -14.77 9.01 -19.83
C LYS A 6 -14.63 7.53 -20.25
N TYR A 7 -15.46 6.64 -19.72
CA TYR A 7 -15.36 5.21 -19.97
C TYR A 7 -16.08 4.88 -21.28
N THR A 8 -15.32 4.47 -22.29
CA THR A 8 -15.85 3.96 -23.56
C THR A 8 -15.23 2.58 -23.86
N PRO A 9 -15.99 1.64 -24.46
CA PRO A 9 -15.47 0.31 -24.82
C PRO A 9 -14.24 0.38 -25.74
N GLU A 10 -14.18 1.38 -26.62
CA GLU A 10 -13.05 1.62 -27.52
C GLU A 10 -11.77 1.99 -26.77
N LEU A 11 -11.87 2.85 -25.74
CA LEU A 11 -10.73 3.18 -24.87
C LEU A 11 -10.28 1.96 -24.08
N ALA A 12 -11.23 1.19 -23.53
CA ALA A 12 -10.90 -0.03 -22.81
C ALA A 12 -10.14 -1.03 -23.69
N LYS A 13 -10.62 -1.26 -24.92
CA LYS A 13 -9.93 -2.09 -25.90
C LYS A 13 -8.51 -1.59 -26.19
N LYS A 14 -8.33 -0.30 -26.43
CA LYS A 14 -7.00 0.30 -26.67
C LYS A 14 -6.03 0.06 -25.51
N ILE A 15 -6.53 0.16 -24.28
CA ILE A 15 -5.77 -0.13 -23.06
C ILE A 15 -5.38 -1.62 -23.02
N PHE A 16 -6.33 -2.52 -23.26
CA PHE A 16 -6.09 -3.97 -23.25
C PHE A 16 -5.05 -4.37 -24.30
N ASP A 17 -5.20 -3.92 -25.54
CA ASP A 17 -4.28 -4.20 -26.63
C ASP A 17 -2.85 -3.71 -26.29
N THR A 18 -2.73 -2.53 -25.68
CA THR A 18 -1.43 -1.97 -25.26
C THR A 18 -0.79 -2.79 -24.14
N ILE A 19 -1.58 -3.25 -23.17
CA ILE A 19 -1.10 -4.07 -22.06
C ILE A 19 -0.72 -5.47 -22.56
N ALA A 20 -1.49 -6.06 -23.47
CA ALA A 20 -1.16 -7.35 -24.09
C ALA A 20 0.17 -7.30 -24.85
N GLN A 21 0.51 -6.16 -25.45
CA GLN A 21 1.78 -6.00 -26.17
C GLN A 21 2.97 -5.68 -25.26
N THR A 22 2.76 -4.89 -24.20
CA THR A 22 3.88 -4.30 -23.41
C THR A 22 3.99 -4.82 -21.98
N GLY A 23 2.94 -5.47 -21.48
CA GLY A 23 2.78 -5.84 -20.07
C GLY A 23 2.63 -4.64 -19.13
N SER A 24 2.52 -3.41 -19.63
CA SER A 24 2.60 -2.20 -18.81
C SER A 24 1.27 -1.47 -18.64
N ASP A 25 0.72 -1.48 -17.42
CA ASP A 25 -0.41 -0.63 -17.02
C ASP A 25 -0.18 0.85 -17.38
N ARG A 26 1.05 1.34 -17.14
CA ARG A 26 1.44 2.72 -17.45
C ARG A 26 1.27 3.10 -18.92
N ALA A 27 1.85 2.32 -19.83
CA ALA A 27 1.67 2.49 -21.25
C ALA A 27 0.17 2.46 -21.62
N GLY A 28 -0.60 1.54 -21.05
CA GLY A 28 -2.04 1.43 -21.27
C GLY A 28 -2.79 2.73 -20.97
N TYR A 29 -2.64 3.29 -19.77
CA TYR A 29 -3.36 4.52 -19.42
C TYR A 29 -2.80 5.78 -20.12
N GLU A 30 -1.50 5.83 -20.42
CA GLU A 30 -0.88 6.93 -21.17
C GLU A 30 -1.41 6.98 -22.62
N VAL A 31 -1.50 5.82 -23.28
CA VAL A 31 -2.05 5.68 -24.64
C VAL A 31 -3.54 6.03 -24.71
N ALA A 32 -4.28 5.81 -23.62
CA ALA A 32 -5.69 6.20 -23.50
C ALA A 32 -5.91 7.65 -23.06
N GLY A 33 -4.84 8.38 -22.71
CA GLY A 33 -4.94 9.78 -22.25
C GLY A 33 -5.68 9.94 -20.91
N ILE A 34 -5.61 8.94 -20.03
CA ILE A 34 -6.21 8.98 -18.69
C ILE A 34 -5.13 8.96 -17.61
N SER A 35 -5.45 9.50 -16.42
CA SER A 35 -4.54 9.42 -15.28
C SER A 35 -4.48 8.00 -14.72
N GLY A 36 -3.34 7.62 -14.14
CA GLY A 36 -3.20 6.34 -13.45
C GLY A 36 -4.24 6.14 -12.34
N GLU A 37 -4.60 7.21 -11.61
CA GLU A 37 -5.67 7.15 -10.61
C GLU A 37 -7.01 6.74 -11.24
N THR A 38 -7.38 7.34 -12.37
CA THR A 38 -8.63 7.01 -13.08
C THR A 38 -8.62 5.55 -13.54
N PHE A 39 -7.48 5.08 -14.07
CA PHE A 39 -7.29 3.70 -14.48
C PHE A 39 -7.51 2.71 -13.32
N TYR A 40 -6.88 2.94 -12.16
CA TYR A 40 -7.06 2.05 -11.01
C TYR A 40 -8.46 2.18 -10.38
N GLN A 41 -9.10 3.35 -10.47
CA GLN A 41 -10.51 3.49 -10.09
C GLN A 41 -11.42 2.67 -11.01
N TRP A 42 -11.14 2.58 -12.31
CA TRP A 42 -11.91 1.74 -13.24
C TRP A 42 -11.76 0.26 -12.93
N ILE A 43 -10.54 -0.22 -12.63
CA ILE A 43 -10.32 -1.61 -12.19
C ILE A 43 -11.18 -1.94 -10.96
N LYS A 44 -11.27 -1.02 -10.00
CA LYS A 44 -12.06 -1.22 -8.77
C LYS A 44 -13.57 -1.16 -8.99
N LYS A 45 -14.04 -0.30 -9.90
CA LYS A 45 -15.47 0.00 -10.08
C LYS A 45 -16.14 -0.85 -11.16
N ASN A 46 -15.38 -1.35 -12.14
CA ASN A 46 -15.90 -2.06 -13.31
C ASN A 46 -15.28 -3.47 -13.40
N PRO A 47 -15.98 -4.52 -12.97
CA PRO A 47 -15.47 -5.90 -13.00
C PRO A 47 -15.03 -6.37 -14.39
N GLU A 48 -15.81 -6.07 -15.44
CA GLU A 48 -15.45 -6.39 -16.83
C GLU A 48 -14.12 -5.78 -17.26
N PHE A 49 -13.82 -4.56 -16.80
CA PHE A 49 -12.54 -3.91 -17.08
C PHE A 49 -11.39 -4.63 -16.37
N SER A 50 -11.59 -5.01 -15.11
CA SER A 50 -10.62 -5.80 -14.33
C SER A 50 -10.33 -7.16 -14.98
N GLU A 51 -11.36 -7.85 -15.47
CA GLU A 51 -11.22 -9.10 -16.21
C GLU A 51 -10.46 -8.90 -17.53
N GLY A 52 -10.77 -7.83 -18.28
CA GLY A 52 -10.06 -7.46 -19.50
C GLY A 52 -8.57 -7.18 -19.27
N ILE A 53 -8.23 -6.46 -18.20
CA ILE A 53 -6.83 -6.24 -17.79
C ILE A 53 -6.15 -7.56 -17.44
N SER A 54 -6.84 -8.44 -16.70
CA SER A 54 -6.29 -9.74 -16.30
C SER A 54 -6.00 -10.60 -17.53
N LYS A 55 -6.92 -10.64 -18.51
CA LYS A 55 -6.74 -11.36 -19.77
C LYS A 55 -5.57 -10.79 -20.59
N ALA A 56 -5.50 -9.47 -20.74
CA ALA A 56 -4.41 -8.82 -21.47
C ALA A 56 -3.04 -9.11 -20.84
N ARG A 57 -2.95 -9.19 -19.50
CA ARG A 57 -1.71 -9.57 -18.81
C ARG A 57 -1.32 -11.03 -19.07
N THR A 58 -2.28 -11.95 -19.07
CA THR A 58 -2.03 -13.36 -19.44
C THR A 58 -1.54 -13.46 -20.88
N GLU A 59 -2.19 -12.76 -21.82
CA GLU A 59 -1.76 -12.72 -23.22
C GLU A 59 -0.31 -12.22 -23.35
N TYR A 60 0.07 -11.17 -22.62
CA TYR A 60 1.46 -10.70 -22.59
C TYR A 60 2.43 -11.76 -22.04
N GLN A 61 2.05 -12.48 -20.99
CA GLN A 61 2.88 -13.54 -20.39
C GLN A 61 3.13 -14.68 -21.37
N ASP A 62 2.11 -15.09 -22.11
CA ASP A 62 2.20 -16.17 -23.09
C ASP A 62 3.16 -15.83 -24.24
N ILE A 63 3.24 -14.55 -24.61
CA ILE A 63 4.15 -14.06 -25.67
C ILE A 63 5.45 -13.45 -25.12
N CYS A 64 5.67 -13.47 -23.80
CA CYS A 64 6.75 -12.73 -23.18
C CYS A 64 8.11 -13.24 -23.68
N PRO A 65 8.98 -12.37 -24.24
CA PRO A 65 10.29 -12.79 -24.70
C PRO A 65 11.10 -13.47 -23.58
N GLU A 66 11.72 -14.62 -23.89
CA GLU A 66 12.49 -15.40 -22.92
C GLU A 66 13.61 -14.57 -22.26
N ALA A 67 14.18 -13.60 -22.98
CA ALA A 67 15.17 -12.66 -22.45
C ALA A 67 14.62 -11.83 -21.27
N LEU A 68 13.38 -11.35 -21.35
CA LEU A 68 12.74 -10.60 -20.27
C LEU A 68 12.40 -11.51 -19.08
N VAL A 69 11.98 -12.75 -19.35
CA VAL A 69 11.76 -13.76 -18.32
C VAL A 69 13.05 -14.03 -17.54
N ARG A 70 14.15 -14.30 -18.25
CA ARG A 70 15.48 -14.49 -17.64
C ARG A 70 15.93 -13.26 -16.85
N GLN A 71 15.68 -12.05 -17.36
CA GLN A 71 16.01 -10.81 -16.65
C GLN A 71 15.20 -10.64 -15.37
N ALA A 72 13.88 -10.89 -15.42
CA ALA A 72 13.01 -10.84 -14.25
C ALA A 72 13.44 -11.86 -13.19
N ASN A 73 13.75 -13.09 -13.60
CA ASN A 73 14.25 -14.14 -12.72
C ASN A 73 15.57 -13.75 -12.07
N LYS A 74 16.50 -13.16 -12.84
CA LYS A 74 17.77 -12.65 -12.32
C LYS A 74 17.54 -11.54 -11.29
N SER A 75 16.74 -10.53 -11.61
CA SER A 75 16.42 -9.44 -10.67
C SER A 75 15.76 -9.94 -9.39
N PHE A 76 14.92 -10.98 -9.49
CA PHE A 76 14.31 -11.60 -8.33
C PHE A 76 15.32 -12.38 -7.48
N ALA A 77 16.20 -13.17 -8.12
CA ALA A 77 17.28 -13.88 -7.44
C ALA A 77 18.22 -12.90 -6.74
N ASP A 78 18.61 -11.83 -7.41
CA ASP A 78 19.45 -10.76 -6.86
C ASP A 78 18.84 -10.12 -5.61
N TYR A 79 17.51 -9.95 -5.60
CA TYR A 79 16.76 -9.52 -4.42
C TYR A 79 16.79 -10.57 -3.30
N LEU A 80 16.42 -11.82 -3.60
CA LEU A 80 16.37 -12.90 -2.60
C LEU A 80 17.73 -13.14 -1.93
N TYR A 81 18.80 -13.11 -2.71
CA TYR A 81 20.16 -13.36 -2.21
C TYR A 81 20.83 -12.10 -1.65
N GLY A 82 20.14 -10.95 -1.65
CA GLY A 82 20.68 -9.69 -1.14
C GLY A 82 21.96 -9.24 -1.85
N ARG A 83 22.15 -9.65 -3.11
CA ARG A 83 23.41 -9.41 -3.86
C ARG A 83 23.54 -7.99 -4.38
N VAL A 84 22.47 -7.21 -4.31
CA VAL A 84 22.44 -5.83 -4.81
C VAL A 84 22.36 -4.88 -3.62
N GLU A 85 23.44 -4.17 -3.37
CA GLU A 85 23.44 -2.95 -2.56
C GLU A 85 23.55 -1.77 -3.52
N ILE A 86 22.57 -0.87 -3.47
CA ILE A 86 22.65 0.41 -4.18
C ILE A 86 23.11 1.45 -3.18
N SER A 87 24.21 2.12 -3.48
CA SER A 87 24.66 3.31 -2.76
C SER A 87 24.02 4.54 -3.36
N ILE A 88 23.12 5.18 -2.62
CA ILE A 88 22.56 6.49 -2.97
C ILE A 88 23.39 7.55 -2.25
N ALA A 89 24.10 8.37 -3.02
CA ALA A 89 24.78 9.55 -2.51
C ALA A 89 23.86 10.77 -2.66
N THR A 90 23.49 11.39 -1.54
CA THR A 90 22.75 12.65 -1.51
C THR A 90 23.67 13.76 -1.05
N MET A 91 23.94 14.73 -1.92
CA MET A 91 24.70 15.93 -1.58
C MET A 91 23.75 17.08 -1.24
N GLN A 92 23.75 17.52 0.01
CA GLN A 92 23.04 18.72 0.44
C GLN A 92 24.02 19.89 0.43
N ARG A 93 23.71 20.95 -0.32
CA ARG A 93 24.45 22.22 -0.28
C ARG A 93 23.64 23.24 0.49
N LYS A 94 24.25 23.85 1.50
CA LYS A 94 23.69 24.94 2.27
C LYS A 94 24.53 26.19 2.00
N HIS A 95 23.86 27.26 1.57
CA HIS A 95 24.48 28.56 1.45
C HIS A 95 24.31 29.32 2.77
N ASN A 96 25.41 29.77 3.33
CA ASN A 96 25.46 30.54 4.56
C ASN A 96 25.34 32.04 4.24
N ALA A 97 24.96 32.84 5.23
CA ALA A 97 24.76 34.28 5.08
C ALA A 97 26.06 35.05 4.78
N ASP A 98 27.22 34.46 5.07
CA ASP A 98 28.56 34.97 4.76
C ASP A 98 29.01 34.68 3.31
N GLY A 99 28.15 34.05 2.50
CA GLY A 99 28.47 33.65 1.13
C GLY A 99 29.24 32.33 1.02
N SER A 100 29.59 31.68 2.14
CA SER A 100 30.19 30.35 2.13
C SER A 100 29.16 29.28 1.75
N THR A 101 29.64 28.17 1.18
CA THR A 101 28.79 27.02 0.84
C THR A 101 29.29 25.81 1.62
N GLU A 102 28.43 25.26 2.46
CA GLU A 102 28.67 23.98 3.12
C GLU A 102 28.03 22.86 2.30
N SER A 103 28.79 21.80 2.03
CA SER A 103 28.24 20.60 1.41
C SER A 103 28.32 19.43 2.38
N LYS A 104 27.19 18.77 2.62
CA LYS A 104 27.10 17.52 3.36
C LYS A 104 26.74 16.40 2.39
N GLU A 105 27.67 15.47 2.20
CA GLU A 105 27.41 14.24 1.47
C GLU A 105 26.87 13.18 2.44
N THR A 106 25.73 12.58 2.11
CA THR A 106 25.17 11.45 2.83
C THR A 106 25.09 10.26 1.89
N ILE A 107 25.88 9.23 2.16
CA ILE A 107 25.85 7.96 1.43
C ILE A 107 24.95 6.99 2.20
N ARG A 108 23.85 6.55 1.59
CA ARG A 108 22.97 5.51 2.13
C ARG A 108 23.07 4.27 1.27
N LYS A 109 23.40 3.14 1.89
CA LYS A 109 23.28 1.83 1.25
C LYS A 109 21.86 1.33 1.44
N ILE A 110 21.16 1.09 0.34
CA ILE A 110 19.83 0.47 0.36
C ILE A 110 19.88 -0.85 -0.40
N ARG A 111 19.08 -1.81 0.08
CA ARG A 111 18.79 -3.02 -0.69
C ARG A 111 17.53 -2.72 -1.49
N PRO A 112 17.61 -2.56 -2.83
CA PRO A 112 16.43 -2.33 -3.63
C PRO A 112 15.47 -3.50 -3.46
N GLY A 113 14.18 -3.20 -3.33
CA GLY A 113 13.14 -4.23 -3.43
C GLY A 113 13.18 -4.93 -4.79
N VAL A 114 12.50 -6.07 -4.93
CA VAL A 114 12.25 -6.66 -6.25
C VAL A 114 11.69 -5.58 -7.16
N ALA A 115 12.26 -5.45 -8.36
CA ALA A 115 11.74 -4.51 -9.33
C ALA A 115 10.28 -4.86 -9.62
N ARG A 116 9.37 -3.93 -9.30
CA ARG A 116 7.92 -4.15 -9.38
C ARG A 116 7.45 -4.68 -10.74
N TRP A 117 8.12 -4.26 -11.82
CA TRP A 117 7.86 -4.75 -13.18
C TRP A 117 8.12 -6.25 -13.35
N ALA A 118 9.12 -6.81 -12.66
CA ALA A 118 9.45 -8.24 -12.77
C ALA A 118 8.32 -9.09 -12.17
N ILE A 119 7.75 -8.65 -11.05
CA ILE A 119 6.61 -9.32 -10.41
C ILE A 119 5.34 -9.12 -11.23
N GLU A 120 5.00 -7.87 -11.54
CA GLU A 120 3.70 -7.55 -12.14
C GLU A 120 3.57 -7.95 -13.61
N ARG A 121 4.66 -7.81 -14.39
CA ARG A 121 4.59 -8.04 -15.85
C ARG A 121 4.93 -9.46 -16.25
N VAL A 122 5.90 -10.07 -15.58
CA VAL A 122 6.42 -11.38 -15.98
C VAL A 122 5.80 -12.50 -15.13
N LEU A 123 5.62 -12.28 -13.83
CA LEU A 123 5.08 -13.30 -12.94
C LEU A 123 3.56 -13.17 -12.70
N GLY A 124 2.95 -12.09 -13.17
CA GLY A 124 1.50 -11.95 -13.39
C GLY A 124 0.63 -11.65 -12.18
N LYS A 125 1.13 -11.82 -10.96
CA LYS A 125 0.42 -11.45 -9.73
C LYS A 125 1.39 -10.82 -8.72
N PRO A 126 0.93 -9.88 -7.88
CA PRO A 126 1.65 -9.54 -6.66
C PRO A 126 1.69 -10.80 -5.78
N MET A 127 2.73 -11.60 -5.95
CA MET A 127 2.94 -12.81 -5.17
C MET A 127 3.64 -12.45 -3.86
N ASP A 128 3.22 -13.09 -2.78
CA ASP A 128 4.01 -13.09 -1.55
C ASP A 128 5.41 -13.70 -1.83
N ILE A 129 6.41 -13.33 -1.02
CA ILE A 129 7.79 -13.83 -1.18
C ILE A 129 7.81 -15.36 -1.22
N LEU A 130 6.97 -16.01 -0.41
CA LEU A 130 6.88 -17.46 -0.37
C LEU A 130 6.24 -18.06 -1.63
N GLU A 131 5.20 -17.44 -2.17
CA GLU A 131 4.56 -17.88 -3.42
C GLU A 131 5.53 -17.74 -4.60
N ALA A 132 6.23 -16.62 -4.68
CA ALA A 132 7.26 -16.41 -5.69
C ALA A 132 8.36 -17.48 -5.59
N ALA A 133 8.86 -17.78 -4.37
CA ALA A 133 9.83 -18.85 -4.16
C ALA A 133 9.31 -20.22 -4.64
N LYS A 134 8.03 -20.55 -4.38
CA LYS A 134 7.40 -21.79 -4.89
C LYS A 134 7.37 -21.83 -6.41
N THR A 135 6.98 -20.72 -7.04
CA THR A 135 6.94 -20.61 -8.52
C THR A 135 8.34 -20.81 -9.11
N PHE A 136 9.39 -20.26 -8.49
CA PHE A 136 10.77 -20.46 -8.94
C PHE A 136 11.26 -21.89 -8.76
N ALA A 137 10.86 -22.56 -7.69
CA ALA A 137 11.21 -23.95 -7.50
C ALA A 137 10.50 -24.85 -8.50
N ALA A 138 9.22 -24.59 -8.79
CA ALA A 138 8.47 -25.30 -9.83
C ALA A 138 9.08 -25.10 -11.23
N ALA A 139 9.65 -23.93 -11.50
CA ALA A 139 10.38 -23.64 -12.74
C ALA A 139 11.81 -24.20 -12.77
N GLY A 140 12.27 -24.90 -11.71
CA GLY A 140 13.62 -25.45 -11.61
C GLY A 140 14.72 -24.42 -11.42
N ILE A 141 14.38 -23.16 -11.11
CA ILE A 141 15.33 -22.05 -10.98
C ILE A 141 16.03 -22.09 -9.62
N ILE A 142 15.29 -22.46 -8.57
CA ILE A 142 15.85 -22.68 -7.23
C ILE A 142 15.54 -24.10 -6.76
N PRO A 143 16.43 -24.74 -5.98
CA PRO A 143 16.11 -26.01 -5.35
C PRO A 143 14.89 -25.91 -4.43
N HIS A 144 14.03 -26.95 -4.42
CA HIS A 144 12.84 -26.99 -3.55
C HIS A 144 13.15 -26.80 -2.06
N HIS A 145 14.31 -27.25 -1.57
CA HIS A 145 14.68 -27.07 -0.16
C HIS A 145 14.87 -25.59 0.22
N LEU A 146 15.25 -24.71 -0.72
CA LEU A 146 15.37 -23.27 -0.44
C LEU A 146 14.00 -22.62 -0.21
N VAL A 147 12.93 -23.17 -0.78
CA VAL A 147 11.57 -22.72 -0.48
C VAL A 147 11.22 -22.98 0.97
N GLN A 148 11.61 -24.13 1.50
CA GLN A 148 11.39 -24.50 2.90
C GLN A 148 12.18 -23.57 3.83
N VAL A 149 13.47 -23.35 3.55
CA VAL A 149 14.31 -22.40 4.29
C VAL A 149 13.68 -21.00 4.29
N THR A 150 13.21 -20.53 3.13
CA THR A 150 12.53 -19.23 3.01
C THR A 150 11.26 -19.17 3.86
N ALA A 151 10.46 -20.24 3.86
CA ALA A 151 9.24 -20.32 4.65
C ALA A 151 9.52 -20.26 6.16
N ASP A 152 10.56 -20.96 6.60
CA ASP A 152 10.96 -21.02 8.01
C ASP A 152 11.55 -19.68 8.47
N GLU A 153 12.35 -19.00 7.64
CA GLU A 153 12.84 -17.64 7.91
C GLU A 153 11.70 -16.61 8.00
N ILE A 154 10.71 -16.67 7.09
CA ILE A 154 9.53 -15.80 7.15
C ILE A 154 8.74 -16.05 8.45
N ARG A 155 8.59 -17.32 8.87
CA ARG A 155 7.93 -17.68 10.13
C ARG A 155 8.70 -17.10 11.33
N ALA A 156 10.01 -17.34 11.40
CA ALA A 156 10.87 -16.84 12.47
C ALA A 156 10.92 -15.29 12.52
N ALA A 157 10.88 -14.62 11.38
CA ALA A 157 10.77 -13.17 11.32
C ALA A 157 9.43 -12.67 11.86
N ARG A 158 8.31 -13.33 11.53
CA ARG A 158 6.99 -12.99 12.07
C ARG A 158 6.93 -13.19 13.59
N GLU A 159 7.50 -14.27 14.10
CA GLU A 159 7.58 -14.53 15.55
C GLU A 159 8.37 -13.43 16.27
N ARG A 160 9.55 -13.06 15.76
CA ARG A 160 10.35 -11.95 16.30
C ARG A 160 9.61 -10.61 16.30
N ILE A 161 8.85 -10.32 15.23
CA ILE A 161 8.00 -9.13 15.17
C ILE A 161 6.91 -9.23 16.24
N THR A 162 6.18 -10.35 16.32
CA THR A 162 5.14 -10.54 17.33
C THR A 162 5.68 -10.36 18.75
N GLU A 163 6.84 -10.94 19.07
CA GLU A 163 7.49 -10.81 20.38
C GLU A 163 7.93 -9.37 20.69
N ALA A 164 8.55 -8.69 19.72
CA ALA A 164 8.94 -7.29 19.87
C ALA A 164 7.74 -6.38 20.14
N TYR A 165 6.60 -6.68 19.51
CA TYR A 165 5.39 -5.90 19.66
C TYR A 165 4.55 -6.29 20.89
N SER A 166 4.60 -7.55 21.36
CA SER A 166 3.85 -8.00 22.54
C SER A 166 4.30 -7.35 23.85
N GLY A 167 5.56 -6.89 23.93
CA GLY A 167 6.04 -6.12 25.09
C GLY A 167 5.69 -4.63 25.04
N THR A 168 5.44 -4.08 23.85
CA THR A 168 5.21 -2.64 23.65
C THR A 168 3.75 -2.25 23.49
N LEU A 169 2.91 -3.16 23.01
CA LEU A 169 1.47 -2.95 22.97
C LEU A 169 0.92 -3.38 24.33
N PRO A 170 0.42 -2.46 25.18
CA PRO A 170 -0.29 -2.88 26.38
C PRO A 170 -1.42 -3.82 25.95
N ASP A 171 -1.66 -4.89 26.72
CA ASP A 171 -2.76 -5.85 26.51
C ASP A 171 -4.16 -5.18 26.43
N GLY A 172 -4.25 -3.86 26.63
CA GLY A 172 -5.43 -3.04 26.45
C GLY A 172 -5.67 -2.59 25.00
N ASP A 173 -6.80 -3.04 24.45
CA ASP A 173 -7.58 -2.37 23.42
C ASP A 173 -7.19 -2.50 21.93
N ILE A 174 -6.47 -3.54 21.53
CA ILE A 174 -6.51 -3.98 20.12
C ILE A 174 -7.82 -4.76 19.90
N ARG A 175 -8.90 -4.00 19.66
CA ARG A 175 -10.27 -4.42 19.33
C ARG A 175 -11.21 -4.65 20.52
N ARG A 176 -11.48 -3.59 21.29
CA ARG A 176 -12.88 -3.18 21.33
C ARG A 176 -13.18 -2.64 19.95
N VAL A 177 -13.69 -3.50 19.05
CA VAL A 177 -14.54 -3.00 17.96
C VAL A 177 -15.48 -2.04 18.66
N ARG A 178 -15.37 -0.73 18.41
CA ARG A 178 -16.31 0.22 19.00
C ARG A 178 -17.67 -0.40 18.70
N PRO A 179 -18.47 -0.77 19.72
CA PRO A 179 -19.79 -1.34 19.45
C PRO A 179 -20.41 -0.39 18.45
N GLY A 180 -20.86 -0.94 17.31
CA GLY A 180 -21.49 -0.12 16.28
C GLY A 180 -22.52 0.77 16.96
N LEU A 181 -22.68 2.01 16.48
CA LEU A 181 -23.70 2.92 17.00
C LEU A 181 -24.99 2.12 17.22
N SER A 182 -25.56 2.17 18.43
CA SER A 182 -26.80 1.46 18.69
C SER A 182 -27.85 1.91 17.68
N GLU A 183 -28.78 1.03 17.35
CA GLU A 183 -29.79 1.31 16.33
C GLU A 183 -30.57 2.60 16.63
N GLU A 184 -30.77 2.90 17.93
CA GLU A 184 -31.31 4.16 18.44
C GLU A 184 -30.42 5.36 18.14
N THR A 185 -29.11 5.29 18.41
CA THR A 185 -28.20 6.41 18.13
C THR A 185 -28.08 6.64 16.62
N ALA A 186 -28.04 5.56 15.83
CA ALA A 186 -28.05 5.64 14.38
C ALA A 186 -29.37 6.24 13.84
N ALA A 187 -30.51 5.90 14.43
CA ALA A 187 -31.82 6.47 14.09
C ALA A 187 -31.92 7.96 14.44
N ALA A 188 -31.43 8.36 15.61
CA ALA A 188 -31.39 9.76 16.03
C ALA A 188 -30.50 10.62 15.11
N ILE A 189 -29.33 10.09 14.72
CA ILE A 189 -28.45 10.77 13.75
C ILE A 189 -29.13 10.87 12.38
N ARG A 190 -29.81 9.82 11.92
CA ARG A 190 -30.58 9.85 10.66
C ARG A 190 -31.70 10.89 10.71
N ALA A 191 -32.47 10.92 11.79
CA ALA A 191 -33.56 11.88 11.99
C ALA A 191 -33.05 13.32 12.00
N HIS A 192 -31.94 13.59 12.70
CA HIS A 192 -31.29 14.90 12.73
C HIS A 192 -30.79 15.34 11.35
N ILE A 193 -30.12 14.46 10.60
CA ILE A 193 -29.65 14.76 9.23
C ILE A 193 -30.81 15.02 8.27
N LEU A 194 -31.91 14.28 8.42
CA LEU A 194 -33.09 14.39 7.58
C LEU A 194 -34.06 15.50 8.01
N GLY A 195 -33.79 16.20 9.12
CA GLY A 195 -34.66 17.24 9.65
C GLY A 195 -36.03 16.73 10.10
N ILE A 196 -36.13 15.43 10.41
CA ILE A 196 -37.36 14.83 10.92
C ILE A 196 -37.29 14.91 12.45
N GLU A 197 -38.18 15.70 13.06
CA GLU A 197 -38.32 15.73 14.51
C GLU A 197 -38.74 14.35 15.00
N SER A 198 -37.81 13.57 15.56
CA SER A 198 -38.16 12.32 16.23
C SER A 198 -38.97 12.65 17.48
N ALA A 199 -40.13 12.02 17.65
CA ALA A 199 -41.07 12.26 18.75
C ALA A 199 -40.47 12.07 20.16
N ASP A 200 -39.30 11.42 20.28
CA ASP A 200 -38.61 11.16 21.56
C ASP A 200 -37.46 12.15 21.90
N SER A 201 -37.23 13.20 21.09
CA SER A 201 -36.11 14.13 21.33
C SER A 201 -36.26 15.03 22.57
N ALA A 202 -37.43 15.04 23.21
CA ALA A 202 -37.69 15.82 24.42
C ALA A 202 -37.04 15.24 25.69
N ALA A 203 -36.61 13.97 25.70
CA ALA A 203 -36.09 13.33 26.91
C ALA A 203 -34.56 13.46 27.11
N LEU A 204 -33.78 13.69 26.04
CA LEU A 204 -32.30 13.63 26.11
C LEU A 204 -31.61 15.00 26.29
N SER A 205 -32.33 16.12 26.20
CA SER A 205 -31.76 17.46 26.43
C SER A 205 -31.65 17.85 27.92
N GLY A 206 -32.07 16.98 28.85
CA GLY A 206 -32.09 17.28 30.29
C GLY A 206 -30.78 17.01 31.05
N GLU A 207 -29.85 16.21 30.52
CA GLU A 207 -28.70 15.71 31.31
C GLU A 207 -27.33 16.32 30.96
N MET A 208 -27.19 17.14 29.92
CA MET A 208 -25.90 17.78 29.57
C MET A 208 -25.59 19.08 30.35
N GLY A 209 -26.34 19.39 31.42
CA GLY A 209 -26.19 20.63 32.20
C GLY A 209 -25.28 20.55 33.44
N ARG A 210 -24.61 19.43 33.72
CA ARG A 210 -23.72 19.33 34.90
C ARG A 210 -22.31 19.83 34.59
N ARG A 211 -22.14 21.13 34.87
CA ARG A 211 -20.95 21.82 35.41
C ARG A 211 -19.61 21.17 35.09
N HIS A 212 -18.95 21.70 34.06
CA HIS A 212 -17.51 21.63 33.91
C HIS A 212 -16.90 22.49 35.03
N GLU A 213 -16.46 21.86 36.13
CA GLU A 213 -15.55 22.52 37.06
C GLU A 213 -14.19 22.72 36.36
N PRO A 214 -13.60 23.92 36.42
CA PRO A 214 -12.26 24.14 35.88
C PRO A 214 -11.24 23.38 36.73
N HIS A 215 -10.57 22.42 36.12
CA HIS A 215 -9.46 21.71 36.74
C HIS A 215 -8.28 22.69 36.88
N GLN A 216 -8.01 23.13 38.11
CA GLN A 216 -6.79 23.84 38.46
C GLN A 216 -5.62 22.89 38.24
N VAL A 217 -4.76 23.21 37.27
CA VAL A 217 -3.50 22.52 37.03
C VAL A 217 -2.45 23.27 37.84
N ASP A 218 -2.09 22.74 39.00
CA ASP A 218 -0.94 23.21 39.77
C ASP A 218 0.34 22.84 39.01
N GLY A 219 1.04 23.87 38.53
CA GLY A 219 2.33 23.75 37.86
C GLY A 219 3.44 23.52 38.88
N GLU A 220 3.91 22.28 38.97
CA GLU A 220 5.12 21.94 39.73
C GLU A 220 6.36 22.25 38.86
N VAL A 221 6.99 23.39 39.17
CA VAL A 221 8.27 23.82 38.58
C VAL A 221 9.39 23.04 39.25
N THR A 222 9.91 22.01 38.57
CA THR A 222 11.17 21.38 38.93
C THR A 222 12.31 22.17 38.31
N ALA A 223 13.02 22.91 39.16
CA ALA A 223 14.28 23.55 38.83
C ALA A 223 15.39 22.50 38.89
N ASP A 224 15.98 22.17 37.74
CA ASP A 224 17.26 21.48 37.69
C ASP A 224 18.40 22.48 37.90
N ARG A 225 19.26 22.11 38.85
CA ARG A 225 20.47 22.80 39.30
C ARG A 225 21.64 22.57 38.35
N ASP A 226 22.58 23.50 38.44
CA ASP A 226 23.94 23.54 37.88
C ASP A 226 24.74 22.24 37.99
#